data_AF-A0A1G2PEJ5-F1
#
_entry.id   AF-A0A1G2PEJ5-F1
#
_cell.length_a   1.000
_cell.length_b   1.000
_cell.length_c   1.000
_cell.angle_alpha   90.00
_cell.angle_beta   90.00
_cell.angle_gamma   90.00
#
_symmetry.space_group_name_H-M   'P 1'
#
loop_
_entity.id
_entity.type
_entity.pdbx_description
1 polymer ?
#
loop_
_entity_poly.entity_id
_entity_poly.type
_entity_poly.pdbx_seq_one_letter_code
_entity_poly.pdbx_strand_id
1 'polypeptide(L)'
;MTLNVERGFITYDDGPPWTGVHELSKEIEDQWRQERKEVHFFLYDLINRKQTLLETIDDPSWFFQPKWISGIELQYTMPSGEKKTYTIQ
;
A
#
# COMPACT_ATOMS: atom_id res chain seq x y z
N MET A 1 -2.62 5.08 1.76
CA MET A 1 -3.81 5.29 0.90
C MET A 1 -3.80 6.68 0.26
N THR A 2 -4.10 6.78 -1.04
CA THR A 2 -4.32 8.04 -1.76
C THR A 2 -5.40 7.86 -2.85
N LEU A 3 -6.24 8.88 -3.07
CA LEU A 3 -7.36 8.87 -4.02
C LEU A 3 -7.07 9.78 -5.22
N ASN A 4 -7.19 9.26 -6.43
CA ASN A 4 -7.30 10.04 -7.66
C ASN A 4 -8.79 10.17 -8.01
N VAL A 5 -9.36 11.32 -7.65
CA VAL A 5 -10.79 11.61 -7.81
C VAL A 5 -11.17 11.70 -9.29
N GLU A 6 -10.30 12.26 -10.13
CA GLU A 6 -10.58 12.48 -11.55
C GLU A 6 -10.79 11.17 -12.32
N ARG A 7 -10.05 10.12 -11.93
CA ARG A 7 -10.08 8.83 -12.61
C ARG A 7 -10.68 7.69 -11.80
N GLY A 8 -11.08 7.93 -10.55
CA GLY A 8 -11.71 6.92 -9.72
C GLY A 8 -10.75 5.79 -9.28
N PHE A 9 -9.49 6.13 -8.99
CA PHE A 9 -8.52 5.16 -8.47
C PHE A 9 -8.16 5.42 -7.02
N ILE A 10 -8.07 4.37 -6.22
CA ILE A 10 -7.62 4.46 -4.82
C ILE A 10 -6.52 3.43 -4.55
N THR A 11 -5.54 3.81 -3.76
CA THR A 11 -4.48 2.89 -3.31
C THR A 11 -4.72 2.43 -1.89
N TYR A 12 -4.35 1.19 -1.60
CA TYR A 12 -4.38 0.65 -0.25
C TYR A 12 -3.33 -0.46 -0.11
N ASP A 13 -2.97 -0.77 1.12
CA ASP A 13 -2.13 -1.90 1.49
C ASP A 13 -2.86 -2.79 2.50
N ASP A 14 -2.51 -4.06 2.55
CA ASP A 14 -3.07 -5.05 3.48
C ASP A 14 -2.14 -5.31 4.67
N GLY A 15 -1.37 -4.28 5.06
CA GLY A 15 -0.48 -4.31 6.21
C GLY A 15 -1.19 -4.63 7.54
N PRO A 16 -0.42 -4.83 8.62
CA PRO A 16 -0.96 -5.19 9.91
C PRO A 16 -2.02 -4.16 10.36
N PRO A 17 -3.17 -4.63 10.87
CA PRO A 17 -4.28 -3.76 11.21
C PRO A 17 -3.90 -2.80 12.34
N TRP A 18 -4.20 -1.52 12.16
CA TRP A 18 -4.15 -0.55 13.24
C TRP A 18 -5.37 -0.74 14.14
N THR A 19 -5.14 -1.06 15.42
CA THR A 19 -6.22 -1.36 16.38
C THR A 19 -6.68 -0.15 17.18
N GLY A 20 -6.03 1.00 17.03
CA GLY A 20 -6.26 2.18 17.89
C GLY A 20 -5.59 2.11 19.26
N VAL A 21 -5.07 0.93 19.64
CA VAL A 21 -4.28 0.71 20.86
C VAL A 21 -2.85 0.44 20.45
N HIS A 22 -1.90 1.23 20.94
CA HIS A 22 -0.52 1.18 20.49
C HIS A 22 0.13 -0.18 20.78
N GLU A 23 -0.06 -0.68 21.99
CA GLU A 23 0.50 -1.95 22.47
C GLU A 23 0.00 -3.13 21.63
N LEU A 24 -1.31 -3.19 21.37
CA LEU A 24 -1.91 -4.24 20.56
C LEU A 24 -1.48 -4.16 19.09
N SER A 25 -1.37 -2.95 18.54
CA SER A 25 -0.89 -2.78 17.16
C SER A 25 0.55 -3.27 17.02
N LYS A 26 1.40 -2.98 18.01
CA LYS A 26 2.80 -3.43 18.04
C LYS A 26 2.90 -4.96 18.21
N GLU A 27 2.10 -5.55 19.09
CA GLU A 27 2.06 -7.01 19.27
C GLU A 27 1.67 -7.73 17.98
N ILE A 28 0.67 -7.21 17.26
CA ILE A 28 0.25 -7.77 15.96
C ILE A 28 1.36 -7.61 14.91
N GLU A 29 2.02 -6.45 14.84
CA GLU A 29 3.16 -6.23 13.93
C GLU A 29 4.30 -7.22 14.22
N ASP A 30 4.67 -7.39 15.50
CA ASP A 30 5.72 -8.32 15.93
C ASP A 30 5.36 -9.77 15.57
N GLN A 31 4.09 -10.16 15.74
CA GLN A 31 3.59 -11.47 15.30
C GLN A 31 3.73 -11.66 13.80
N TRP A 32 3.34 -10.66 12.99
CA TRP A 32 3.47 -10.73 11.52
C TRP A 32 4.92 -10.87 11.08
N ARG A 33 5.86 -10.20 11.76
CA ARG A 33 7.31 -10.36 11.51
C ARG A 33 7.78 -11.78 11.81
N GLN A 34 7.34 -12.37 12.94
CA GLN A 34 7.69 -13.75 13.29
C GLN A 34 7.12 -14.76 12.30
N GLU A 35 5.90 -14.52 11.80
CA GLU A 35 5.22 -15.34 10.80
C GLU A 35 5.71 -15.10 9.37
N ARG A 36 6.61 -14.11 9.15
CA ARG A 36 7.08 -13.68 7.82
C ARG A 36 5.93 -13.37 6.87
N LYS A 37 4.92 -12.66 7.37
CA LYS A 37 3.81 -12.19 6.55
C LYS A 37 4.28 -11.10 5.61
N GLU A 38 3.82 -11.20 4.37
CA GLU A 38 4.04 -10.21 3.33
C GLU A 38 2.97 -9.11 3.41
N VAL A 39 3.31 -7.93 2.90
CA VAL A 39 2.39 -6.81 2.67
C VAL A 39 2.31 -6.55 1.19
N HIS A 40 1.09 -6.44 0.71
CA HIS A 40 0.75 -6.17 -0.66
C HIS A 40 0.26 -4.75 -0.81
N PHE A 41 0.72 -4.10 -1.87
CA PHE A 41 0.25 -2.78 -2.26
C PHE A 41 -0.61 -2.86 -3.49
N PHE A 42 -1.82 -2.30 -3.42
CA PHE A 42 -2.82 -2.40 -4.45
C PHE A 42 -3.24 -1.03 -5.00
N LEU A 43 -3.61 -1.05 -6.28
CA LEU A 43 -4.41 -0.03 -6.94
C LEU A 43 -5.80 -0.61 -7.22
N TYR A 44 -6.83 0.09 -6.76
CA TYR A 44 -8.22 -0.29 -7.00
C TYR A 44 -8.91 0.72 -7.91
N ASP A 45 -9.49 0.21 -8.99
CA ASP A 45 -10.36 0.94 -9.91
C ASP A 45 -11.80 0.90 -9.37
N LEU A 46 -12.30 2.05 -8.91
CA LEU A 46 -13.64 2.18 -8.33
C LEU A 46 -14.74 2.05 -9.39
N ILE A 47 -14.44 2.36 -10.66
CA ILE A 47 -15.41 2.36 -11.77
C ILE A 47 -15.61 0.93 -12.26
N ASN A 48 -14.50 0.23 -12.54
CA ASN A 48 -14.51 -1.13 -13.10
C ASN A 48 -14.47 -2.21 -12.01
N ARG A 49 -14.32 -1.83 -10.73
CA ARG A 49 -14.19 -2.74 -9.58
C ARG A 49 -13.03 -3.73 -9.72
N LYS A 50 -11.92 -3.27 -10.29
CA LYS A 50 -10.75 -4.10 -10.58
C LYS A 50 -9.60 -3.74 -9.64
N GLN A 51 -8.94 -4.79 -9.14
CA GLN A 51 -7.74 -4.66 -8.33
C GLN A 51 -6.50 -4.99 -9.17
N THR A 52 -5.45 -4.19 -8.97
CA THR A 52 -4.12 -4.42 -9.53
C THR A 52 -3.12 -4.48 -8.38
N LEU A 53 -2.39 -5.58 -8.27
CA LEU A 53 -1.25 -5.69 -7.36
C LEU A 53 -0.09 -4.87 -7.95
N LEU A 54 0.44 -3.94 -7.16
CA LEU A 54 1.57 -3.11 -7.54
C LEU A 54 2.88 -3.68 -7.01
N GLU A 55 2.94 -4.08 -5.74
CA GLU A 55 4.15 -4.59 -5.09
C GLU A 55 3.81 -5.56 -3.95
N THR A 56 4.78 -6.42 -3.63
CA THR A 56 4.81 -7.28 -2.44
C THR A 56 6.07 -6.98 -1.64
N ILE A 57 5.96 -6.86 -0.33
CA ILE A 57 7.04 -6.50 0.59
C ILE A 57 7.08 -7.48 1.76
N ASP A 58 8.27 -7.97 2.10
CA ASP A 58 8.49 -8.93 3.19
C ASP A 58 8.64 -8.26 4.58
N ASP A 59 8.53 -6.94 4.63
CA ASP A 59 8.54 -6.14 5.86
C ASP A 59 7.12 -5.72 6.24
N PRO A 60 6.49 -6.39 7.22
CA PRO A 60 5.13 -6.08 7.63
C PRO A 60 4.98 -4.73 8.32
N SER A 61 6.07 -4.06 8.68
CA SER A 61 6.00 -2.69 9.21
C SER A 61 6.02 -1.62 8.15
N TRP A 62 6.17 -2.01 6.88
CA TRP A 62 6.25 -1.06 5.80
C TRP A 62 4.88 -0.43 5.53
N PHE A 63 4.83 0.89 5.65
CA PHE A 63 3.67 1.69 5.25
C PHE A 63 3.96 2.37 3.93
N PHE A 64 3.19 2.03 2.89
CA PHE A 64 3.34 2.66 1.59
C PHE A 64 2.96 4.13 1.65
N GLN A 65 3.78 4.97 0.99
CA GLN A 65 3.55 6.41 0.86
C GLN A 65 3.25 6.79 -0.60
N PRO A 66 2.09 6.39 -1.14
CA PRO A 66 1.76 6.63 -2.54
C PRO A 66 1.31 8.07 -2.78
N LYS A 67 1.72 8.61 -3.93
CA LYS A 67 1.39 9.96 -4.38
C LYS A 67 1.13 9.98 -5.88
N TRP A 68 -0.02 10.53 -6.27
CA TRP A 68 -0.29 10.88 -7.66
C TRP A 68 0.59 12.08 -8.05
N ILE A 69 1.43 11.89 -9.07
CA ILE A 69 2.30 12.95 -9.61
C ILE A 69 1.72 13.54 -10.91
N SER A 70 0.78 12.83 -11.53
CA SER A 70 -0.07 13.32 -12.61
C SER A 70 -1.41 12.59 -12.57
N GLY A 71 -2.32 12.89 -13.51
CA GLY A 71 -3.61 12.20 -13.61
C GLY A 71 -3.48 10.70 -13.93
N ILE A 72 -2.32 10.22 -14.38
CA ILE A 72 -2.09 8.83 -14.79
C ILE A 72 -0.88 8.16 -14.13
N GLU A 73 -0.02 8.93 -13.46
CA GLU A 73 1.19 8.40 -12.83
C GLU A 73 1.09 8.43 -11.31
N LEU A 74 1.32 7.25 -10.72
CA LEU A 74 1.39 7.04 -9.29
C LEU A 74 2.84 6.73 -8.90
N GLN A 75 3.41 7.54 -8.00
CA GLN A 75 4.70 7.25 -7.38
C GLN A 75 4.51 6.64 -5.99
N TYR A 76 5.39 5.71 -5.60
CA TYR A 76 5.47 5.20 -4.23
C TYR A 76 6.92 4.82 -3.88
N THR A 77 7.22 4.79 -2.59
CA THR A 77 8.55 4.47 -2.06
C THR A 77 8.61 3.00 -1.64
N MET A 78 9.74 2.35 -1.88
CA MET A 78 10.09 1.01 -1.41
C MET A 78 10.82 1.09 -0.05
N PRO A 79 10.89 -0.02 0.71
CA PRO A 79 11.69 -0.08 1.95
C PRO A 79 13.16 0.30 1.77
N SER A 80 13.72 0.06 0.58
CA SER A 80 15.08 0.45 0.21
C SER A 80 15.28 1.97 0.05
N GLY A 81 14.19 2.75 0.03
CA GLY A 81 14.18 4.16 -0.34
C GLY A 81 14.06 4.42 -1.84
N GLU A 82 14.06 3.37 -2.67
CA GLU A 82 13.79 3.49 -4.11
C GLU A 82 12.38 4.05 -4.35
N LYS A 83 12.25 4.96 -5.31
CA LYS A 83 10.96 5.46 -5.76
C LYS A 83 10.57 4.78 -7.06
N LYS A 84 9.43 4.10 -7.06
CA LYS A 84 8.84 3.50 -8.26
C LYS A 84 7.67 4.35 -8.76
N THR A 85 7.44 4.30 -10.07
CA THR A 85 6.31 4.95 -10.73
C THR A 85 5.51 3.92 -11.50
N TYR A 86 4.20 3.89 -11.27
CA TYR A 86 3.24 3.10 -12.02
C TYR A 86 2.38 4.03 -12.90
N THR A 87 2.24 3.69 -14.17
CA THR A 87 1.40 4.44 -15.14
C THR A 87 0.14 3.65 -15.43
N ILE A 88 -1.03 4.27 -15.22
CA ILE A 88 -2.32 3.71 -15.60
C ILE A 88 -2.40 3.66 -17.14
N GLN A 89 -2.78 2.51 -17.68
CA GLN A 89 -3.06 2.32 -19.11
C GLN A 89 -4.47 2.78 -19.48
#